data_AF-A0A562IID5-F1
#
_entry.id   AF-A0A562IID5-F1
#
_cell.length_a   1.000
_cell.length_b   1.000
_cell.length_c   1.000
_cell.angle_alpha   90.00
_cell.angle_beta   90.00
_cell.angle_gamma   90.00
#
_symmetry.space_group_name_H-M   'P 1'
#
loop_
_entity.id
_entity.type
_entity.pdbx_description
1 polymer ?
#
loop_
_entity_poly.entity_id
_entity_poly.type
_entity_poly.pdbx_seq_one_letter_code
_entity_poly.pdbx_strand_id
1 'polypeptide(L)'
;MTGHPDADSLADRHRHGLDTFAKAWAKGLHRAHYVPISSAERYRIVSGLAERLVGGLFAEPPDPTCGFGVGEDLVAAGFASPDALGRTIAVLNTRLAADLGLPADAAVCVRLTALLEGLAAGFTAAVHDRSLDAQDAVRLAALAAQARAEQALRANEARFRHLATHDA
;
A
#
# COMPACT_ATOMS: atom_id res chain seq x y z
N MET A 1 -30.75 25.78 29.15
CA MET A 1 -30.30 25.93 27.75
C MET A 1 -28.78 25.92 27.77
N THR A 2 -28.21 24.73 27.97
CA THR A 2 -26.77 24.49 28.11
C THR A 2 -26.34 23.90 26.78
N GLY A 3 -25.67 24.72 25.96
CA GLY A 3 -25.16 24.30 24.67
C GLY A 3 -24.20 23.13 24.83
N HIS A 4 -24.03 22.37 23.76
CA HIS A 4 -23.10 21.25 23.59
C HIS A 4 -21.97 21.68 22.63
N PRO A 5 -21.23 22.79 22.87
CA PRO A 5 -20.36 23.38 21.85
C PRO A 5 -18.98 22.71 21.78
N ASP A 6 -18.66 21.82 22.73
CA ASP A 6 -17.29 21.33 22.91
C ASP A 6 -16.99 20.06 22.12
N ALA A 7 -17.96 19.16 21.96
CA ALA A 7 -17.79 17.90 21.24
C ALA A 7 -17.72 18.11 19.72
N ASP A 8 -18.64 18.89 19.16
CA ASP A 8 -18.63 19.25 17.73
C ASP A 8 -17.37 20.05 17.37
N SER A 9 -16.93 20.96 18.26
CA SER A 9 -15.71 21.72 18.05
C SER A 9 -14.43 20.86 18.11
N LEU A 10 -14.38 19.84 18.97
CA LEU A 10 -13.27 18.89 19.01
C LEU A 10 -13.25 17.99 17.77
N ALA A 11 -14.41 17.49 17.36
CA ALA A 11 -14.54 16.66 16.16
C ALA A 11 -14.13 17.44 14.90
N ASP A 12 -14.50 18.70 14.79
CA ASP A 12 -14.09 19.57 13.68
C ASP A 12 -12.60 19.90 13.70
N ARG A 13 -12.00 20.11 14.89
CA ARG A 13 -10.54 20.25 15.02
C ARG A 13 -9.81 18.99 14.55
N HIS A 14 -10.26 17.80 14.97
CA HIS A 14 -9.66 16.54 14.53
C HIS A 14 -9.81 16.32 13.03
N ARG A 15 -10.97 16.67 12.45
CA ARG A 15 -11.22 16.57 11.00
C ARG A 15 -10.30 17.50 10.21
N HIS A 16 -10.10 18.72 10.69
CA HIS A 16 -9.17 19.68 10.09
C HIS A 16 -7.71 19.23 10.21
N GLY A 17 -7.35 18.67 11.38
CA GLY A 17 -6.05 18.08 11.64
C GLY A 17 -5.74 16.91 10.70
N LEU A 18 -6.71 16.01 10.54
CA LEU A 18 -6.62 14.86 9.64
C LEU A 18 -6.43 15.28 8.18
N ASP A 19 -7.18 16.28 7.71
CA ASP A 19 -7.00 16.84 6.37
C ASP A 19 -5.60 17.47 6.18
N THR A 20 -5.13 18.23 7.18
CA THR A 20 -3.78 18.83 7.16
C THR A 20 -2.69 17.76 7.08
N PHE A 21 -2.83 16.71 7.88
CA PHE A 21 -1.95 15.55 7.88
C PHE A 21 -1.95 14.83 6.52
N ALA A 22 -3.14 14.52 5.98
CA ALA A 22 -3.28 13.84 4.70
C ALA A 22 -2.66 14.64 3.53
N LYS A 23 -2.81 15.97 3.53
CA LYS A 23 -2.14 16.86 2.55
C LYS A 23 -0.62 16.77 2.66
N ALA A 24 -0.07 16.79 3.88
CA ALA A 24 1.36 16.68 4.09
C ALA A 24 1.90 15.32 3.65
N TRP A 25 1.18 14.23 3.95
CA TRP A 25 1.56 12.89 3.54
C TRP A 25 1.50 12.70 2.02
N ALA A 26 0.45 13.16 1.35
CA ALA A 26 0.33 13.13 -0.11
C ALA A 26 1.48 13.90 -0.80
N LYS A 27 1.85 15.07 -0.26
CA LYS A 27 3.00 15.84 -0.73
C LYS A 27 4.33 15.11 -0.51
N GLY A 28 4.47 14.42 0.62
CA GLY A 28 5.62 13.56 0.92
C GLY A 28 5.78 12.45 -0.12
N LEU A 29 4.71 11.70 -0.39
CA LEU A 29 4.72 10.60 -1.36
C LEU A 29 4.95 11.04 -2.81
N HIS A 30 4.51 12.23 -3.21
CA HIS A 30 4.75 12.73 -4.56
C HIS A 30 6.23 12.78 -4.93
N ARG A 31 7.12 13.17 -3.99
CA ARG A 31 8.56 13.23 -4.26
C ARG A 31 9.28 11.88 -4.06
N ALA A 32 8.56 10.79 -3.78
CA ALA A 32 9.14 9.50 -3.38
C ALA A 32 9.36 8.48 -4.49
N HIS A 33 8.60 8.59 -5.57
CA HIS A 33 8.81 8.00 -6.89
C HIS A 33 7.55 8.35 -7.71
N TYR A 34 7.67 8.45 -9.03
CA TYR A 34 6.52 8.75 -9.87
C TYR A 34 5.59 7.53 -10.01
N VAL A 35 4.52 7.51 -9.21
CA VAL A 35 3.31 6.74 -9.53
C VAL A 35 2.45 7.62 -10.47
N PRO A 36 2.02 7.14 -11.65
CA PRO A 36 1.29 7.91 -12.67
C PRO A 36 -0.18 8.14 -12.26
N ILE A 37 -0.38 8.75 -11.10
CA ILE A 37 -1.68 9.11 -10.56
C ILE A 37 -1.73 10.62 -10.31
N SER A 38 -2.92 11.20 -10.49
CA SER A 38 -3.15 12.61 -10.25
C SER A 38 -2.91 12.99 -8.79
N SER A 39 -2.64 14.26 -8.52
CA SER A 39 -2.53 14.76 -7.15
C SER A 39 -3.81 14.53 -6.34
N ALA A 40 -4.97 14.60 -7.00
CA ALA A 40 -6.28 14.35 -6.39
C ALA A 40 -6.47 12.87 -6.01
N GLU A 41 -6.09 11.94 -6.89
CA GLU A 41 -6.09 10.50 -6.60
C GLU A 41 -5.18 10.18 -5.41
N ARG A 42 -3.95 10.69 -5.44
CA ARG A 42 -2.96 10.50 -4.37
C ARG A 42 -3.49 10.98 -3.02
N TYR A 43 -4.08 12.16 -2.98
CA TYR A 43 -4.70 12.70 -1.78
C TYR A 43 -5.88 11.84 -1.33
N ARG A 44 -6.77 11.38 -2.23
CA ARG A 44 -7.88 10.49 -1.87
C ARG A 44 -7.41 9.19 -1.21
N ILE A 45 -6.42 8.52 -1.81
CA ILE A 45 -5.84 7.28 -1.27
C ILE A 45 -5.29 7.55 0.13
N VAL A 46 -4.42 8.56 0.25
CA VAL A 46 -3.76 8.90 1.52
C VAL A 46 -4.76 9.32 2.60
N SER A 47 -5.84 10.01 2.24
CA SER A 47 -6.88 10.41 3.18
C SER A 47 -7.59 9.19 3.78
N GLY A 48 -7.95 8.20 2.96
CA GLY A 48 -8.56 6.95 3.46
C GLY A 48 -7.60 6.15 4.35
N LEU A 49 -6.30 6.14 4.04
CA LEU A 49 -5.30 5.50 4.90
C LEU A 49 -5.09 6.26 6.22
N ALA A 50 -5.13 7.60 6.17
CA ALA A 50 -5.03 8.44 7.35
C ALA A 50 -6.22 8.24 8.28
N GLU A 51 -7.43 8.17 7.75
CA GLU A 51 -8.64 7.83 8.52
C GLU A 51 -8.51 6.49 9.23
N ARG A 52 -7.96 5.47 8.56
CA ARG A 52 -7.73 4.15 9.16
C ARG A 52 -6.68 4.17 10.26
N LEU A 53 -5.56 4.86 10.06
CA LEU A 53 -4.53 5.03 11.08
C LEU A 53 -5.09 5.74 12.32
N VAL A 54 -5.90 6.78 12.12
CA VAL A 54 -6.56 7.48 13.23
C VAL A 54 -7.57 6.58 13.93
N GLY A 55 -8.35 5.80 13.18
CA GLY A 55 -9.24 4.78 13.74
C GLY A 55 -8.49 3.77 14.60
N GLY A 56 -7.36 3.25 14.12
CA GLY A 56 -6.51 2.33 14.88
C GLY A 56 -5.85 2.96 16.10
N LEU A 57 -5.45 4.23 16.01
CA LEU A 57 -4.87 4.98 17.13
C LEU A 57 -5.87 5.10 18.29
N PHE A 58 -7.15 5.33 17.99
CA PHE A 58 -8.21 5.48 18.98
C PHE A 58 -9.02 4.20 19.25
N ALA A 59 -8.67 3.08 18.61
CA ALA A 59 -9.38 1.82 18.80
C ALA A 59 -9.30 1.35 20.26
N GLU A 60 -10.43 0.90 20.79
CA GLU A 60 -10.51 0.29 22.11
C GLU A 60 -11.30 -1.03 21.99
N PRO A 61 -10.66 -2.20 22.15
CA PRO A 61 -9.23 -2.41 22.43
C PRO A 61 -8.31 -2.01 21.25
N PRO A 62 -6.99 -1.81 21.49
CA PRO A 62 -6.04 -1.55 20.41
C PRO A 62 -6.07 -2.66 19.35
N ASP A 63 -6.13 -2.27 18.07
CA ASP A 63 -6.04 -3.20 16.94
C ASP A 63 -4.57 -3.32 16.47
N PRO A 64 -3.89 -4.46 16.75
CA PRO A 64 -2.51 -4.66 16.35
C PRO A 64 -2.33 -4.83 14.83
N THR A 65 -3.42 -5.10 14.09
CA THR A 65 -3.38 -5.38 12.64
C THR A 65 -3.55 -4.12 11.79
N CYS A 66 -4.04 -3.02 12.39
CA CYS A 66 -4.33 -1.78 11.68
C CYS A 66 -3.12 -1.25 10.89
N GLY A 67 -1.96 -1.17 11.56
CA GLY A 67 -0.71 -0.74 10.93
C GLY A 67 -0.34 -1.64 9.75
N PHE A 68 -0.40 -2.96 9.95
CA PHE A 68 -0.08 -3.96 8.93
C PHE A 68 -0.90 -3.78 7.66
N GLY A 69 -2.24 -3.73 7.79
CA GLY A 69 -3.12 -3.52 6.64
C GLY A 69 -2.84 -2.20 5.92
N VAL A 70 -2.58 -1.11 6.64
CA VAL A 70 -2.21 0.17 6.01
C VAL A 70 -0.91 0.06 5.21
N GLY A 71 0.06 -0.71 5.69
CA GLY A 71 1.29 -1.03 4.97
C GLY A 71 1.02 -1.78 3.65
N GLU A 72 0.16 -2.79 3.68
CA GLU A 72 -0.26 -3.54 2.50
C GLU A 72 -0.97 -2.63 1.49
N ASP A 73 -1.87 -1.76 1.97
CA ASP A 73 -2.66 -0.89 1.10
C ASP A 73 -1.82 0.21 0.44
N LEU A 74 -0.75 0.68 1.08
CA LEU A 74 0.23 1.56 0.43
C LEU A 74 0.89 0.87 -0.76
N VAL A 75 1.30 -0.37 -0.57
CA VAL A 75 1.87 -1.19 -1.62
C VAL A 75 0.82 -1.43 -2.70
N ALA A 76 -0.40 -1.83 -2.33
CA ALA A 76 -1.58 -2.00 -3.20
C ALA A 76 -1.78 -0.79 -4.13
N ALA A 77 -1.72 0.43 -3.57
CA ALA A 77 -1.83 1.70 -4.26
C ALA A 77 -0.62 2.10 -5.13
N GLY A 78 0.43 1.28 -5.18
CA GLY A 78 1.62 1.49 -6.01
C GLY A 78 2.76 2.23 -5.30
N PHE A 79 2.63 2.57 -4.02
CA PHE A 79 3.69 3.22 -3.23
C PHE A 79 4.69 2.20 -2.66
N ALA A 80 5.22 1.32 -3.50
CA ALA A 80 6.01 0.16 -3.07
C ALA A 80 7.53 0.42 -2.93
N SER A 81 7.99 1.67 -2.96
CA SER A 81 9.42 1.99 -2.86
C SER A 81 9.88 2.18 -1.41
N PRO A 82 11.14 1.82 -1.07
CA PRO A 82 11.70 2.10 0.26
C PRO A 82 11.64 3.59 0.64
N ASP A 83 11.79 4.50 -0.33
CA ASP A 83 11.66 5.95 -0.07
C ASP A 83 10.22 6.36 0.26
N ALA A 84 9.22 5.73 -0.35
CA ALA A 84 7.81 5.95 0.01
C ALA A 84 7.52 5.49 1.45
N LEU A 85 8.07 4.35 1.87
CA LEU A 85 7.99 3.88 3.25
C LEU A 85 8.67 4.85 4.21
N GLY A 86 9.93 5.22 3.94
CA GLY A 86 10.70 6.14 4.80
C GLY A 86 10.00 7.49 5.00
N ARG A 87 9.41 8.05 3.94
CA ARG A 87 8.65 9.30 4.02
C ARG A 87 7.32 9.15 4.74
N THR A 88 6.65 8.01 4.58
CA THR A 88 5.43 7.70 5.32
C THR A 88 5.74 7.68 6.82
N ILE A 89 6.75 6.90 7.24
CA ILE A 89 7.18 6.85 8.64
C ILE A 89 7.54 8.24 9.16
N ALA A 90 8.32 9.02 8.41
CA ALA A 90 8.71 10.37 8.81
C ALA A 90 7.50 11.29 9.00
N VAL A 91 6.52 11.26 8.10
CA VAL A 91 5.31 12.09 8.20
C VAL A 91 4.43 11.63 9.36
N LEU A 92 4.18 10.33 9.54
CA LEU A 92 3.40 9.81 10.67
C LEU A 92 4.03 10.21 12.00
N ASN A 93 5.34 9.99 12.15
CA ASN A 93 6.05 10.25 13.40
C ASN A 93 6.12 11.74 13.77
N THR A 94 6.18 12.63 12.78
CA THR A 94 6.34 14.08 13.03
C THR A 94 5.03 14.85 12.99
N ARG A 95 3.99 14.33 12.32
CA ARG A 95 2.79 15.10 12.01
C ARG A 95 1.50 14.52 12.56
N LEU A 96 1.35 13.20 12.70
CA LEU A 96 0.04 12.61 13.00
C LEU A 96 -0.53 13.13 14.34
N ALA A 97 0.23 12.99 15.43
CA ALA A 97 -0.20 13.47 16.74
C ALA A 97 -0.30 15.01 16.79
N ALA A 98 0.63 15.70 16.15
CA ALA A 98 0.71 17.16 16.16
C ALA A 98 -0.47 17.81 15.40
N ASP A 99 -0.75 17.35 14.18
CA ASP A 99 -1.83 17.89 13.34
C ASP A 99 -3.21 17.55 13.95
N LEU A 100 -3.35 16.42 14.65
CA LEU A 100 -4.56 16.06 15.40
C LEU A 100 -4.71 16.79 16.75
N GLY A 101 -3.68 17.51 17.21
CA GLY A 101 -3.70 18.20 18.50
C GLY A 101 -3.68 17.25 19.71
N LEU A 102 -3.08 16.07 19.56
CA LEU A 102 -2.99 15.09 20.63
C LEU A 102 -1.92 15.47 21.65
N PRO A 103 -2.15 15.18 22.94
CA PRO A 103 -1.14 15.40 23.97
C PRO A 103 0.08 14.51 23.68
N ALA A 104 1.26 15.03 24.01
CA ALA A 104 2.51 14.28 23.99
C ALA A 104 2.60 13.34 25.20
N ASP A 105 1.63 12.43 25.34
CA ASP A 105 1.60 11.44 26.41
C ASP A 105 2.21 10.10 25.98
N ALA A 106 2.59 9.29 26.97
CA ALA A 106 3.24 8.00 26.72
C ALA A 106 2.31 6.99 26.03
N ALA A 107 1.00 7.09 26.22
CA ALA A 107 0.04 6.15 25.64
C ALA A 107 -0.11 6.35 24.13
N VAL A 108 -0.21 7.61 23.68
CA VAL A 108 -0.21 7.99 22.27
C VAL A 108 1.10 7.58 21.61
N CYS A 109 2.25 7.79 22.27
CA CYS A 109 3.54 7.34 21.77
C CYS A 109 3.59 5.82 21.57
N VAL A 110 3.16 5.03 22.56
CA VAL A 110 3.13 3.55 22.45
C VAL A 110 2.23 3.09 21.32
N ARG A 111 1.03 3.66 21.18
CA ARG A 111 0.10 3.31 20.10
C ARG A 111 0.64 3.70 18.72
N LEU A 112 1.27 4.87 18.61
CA LEU A 112 1.92 5.31 17.37
C LEU A 112 3.09 4.37 16.98
N THR A 113 3.91 3.96 17.95
CA THR A 113 4.99 2.99 17.71
C THR A 113 4.42 1.67 17.20
N ALA A 114 3.37 1.13 17.82
CA ALA A 114 2.74 -0.11 17.37
C ALA A 114 2.17 -0.01 15.94
N LEU A 115 1.56 1.13 15.59
CA LEU A 115 1.08 1.39 14.23
C LEU A 115 2.23 1.45 13.22
N LEU A 116 3.35 2.10 13.56
CA LEU A 116 4.54 2.20 12.70
C LEU A 116 5.22 0.84 12.50
N GLU A 117 5.32 0.04 13.56
CA GLU A 117 5.84 -1.33 13.50
C GLU A 117 5.00 -2.20 12.56
N GLY A 118 3.67 -2.19 12.76
CA GLY A 118 2.74 -2.90 11.89
C GLY A 118 2.86 -2.43 10.44
N LEU A 119 2.88 -1.12 10.21
CA LEU A 119 2.98 -0.53 8.87
C LEU A 119 4.24 -0.97 8.15
N ALA A 120 5.41 -0.95 8.81
CA ALA A 120 6.65 -1.40 8.21
C ALA A 120 6.62 -2.89 7.89
N ALA A 121 6.04 -3.72 8.78
CA ALA A 121 5.90 -5.15 8.56
C ALA A 121 4.98 -5.48 7.38
N GLY A 122 3.77 -4.92 7.34
CA GLY A 122 2.80 -5.15 6.26
C GLY A 122 3.27 -4.63 4.91
N PHE A 123 3.94 -3.46 4.89
CA PHE A 123 4.58 -2.96 3.70
C PHE A 123 5.62 -3.95 3.15
N THR A 124 6.52 -4.43 4.01
CA THR A 124 7.61 -5.32 3.60
C THR A 124 7.07 -6.67 3.13
N ALA A 125 6.07 -7.22 3.82
CA ALA A 125 5.38 -8.43 3.42
C ALA A 125 4.75 -8.27 2.03
N ALA A 126 3.97 -7.22 1.81
CA ALA A 126 3.31 -6.99 0.51
C ALA A 126 4.29 -6.76 -0.64
N VAL A 127 5.44 -6.11 -0.41
CA VAL A 127 6.51 -5.98 -1.43
C VAL A 127 7.13 -7.34 -1.75
N HIS A 128 7.36 -8.17 -0.73
CA HIS A 128 7.91 -9.50 -0.90
C HIS A 128 6.96 -10.42 -1.67
N ASP A 129 5.68 -10.45 -1.30
CA ASP A 129 4.67 -11.29 -1.94
C ASP A 129 4.50 -10.93 -3.42
N ARG A 130 4.45 -9.63 -3.75
CA ARG A 130 4.46 -9.19 -5.15
C ARG A 130 5.68 -9.62 -5.93
N SER A 131 6.83 -9.70 -5.28
CA SER A 131 8.08 -10.14 -5.92
C SER A 131 8.03 -11.65 -6.21
N LEU A 132 7.43 -12.45 -5.32
CA LEU A 132 7.18 -13.87 -5.54
C LEU A 132 6.17 -14.10 -6.66
N ASP A 133 5.02 -13.40 -6.63
CA ASP A 133 3.99 -13.49 -7.67
C ASP A 133 4.54 -13.14 -9.06
N ALA A 134 5.40 -12.11 -9.13
CA ALA A 134 6.06 -11.73 -10.38
C ALA A 134 7.02 -12.82 -10.89
N GLN A 135 7.76 -13.47 -10.00
CA GLN A 135 8.66 -14.58 -10.37
C GLN A 135 7.88 -15.80 -10.86
N ASP A 136 6.78 -16.14 -10.19
CA ASP A 136 5.91 -17.25 -10.58
C ASP A 136 5.23 -17.00 -11.93
N ALA A 137 4.77 -15.77 -12.18
CA ALA A 137 4.21 -15.39 -13.48
C ALA A 137 5.23 -15.55 -14.62
N VAL A 138 6.48 -15.12 -14.41
CA VAL A 138 7.57 -15.30 -15.41
C VAL A 138 7.85 -16.79 -15.64
N ARG A 139 7.91 -17.59 -14.57
CA ARG A 139 8.13 -19.03 -14.65
C ARG A 139 7.03 -19.72 -15.47
N LEU A 140 5.76 -19.41 -15.19
CA LEU A 140 4.63 -19.98 -15.91
C LEU A 140 4.61 -19.56 -17.38
N ALA A 141 4.93 -18.30 -17.67
CA ALA A 141 5.04 -17.81 -19.05
C ALA A 141 6.15 -18.53 -19.83
N ALA A 142 7.30 -18.79 -19.21
CA ALA A 142 8.40 -19.53 -19.81
C ALA A 142 8.01 -20.98 -20.13
N LEU A 143 7.35 -21.67 -19.19
CA LEU A 143 6.85 -23.04 -19.41
C LEU A 143 5.81 -23.09 -20.55
N ALA A 144 4.89 -22.13 -20.59
CA ALA A 144 3.90 -22.03 -21.66
C ALA A 144 4.53 -21.72 -23.03
N ALA A 145 5.63 -20.96 -23.07
CA ALA A 145 6.37 -20.71 -24.31
C ALA A 145 7.08 -21.98 -24.80
N GLN A 146 7.72 -22.74 -23.90
CA GLN A 146 8.36 -24.01 -24.23
C GLN A 146 7.35 -25.02 -24.79
N ALA A 147 6.21 -25.20 -24.12
CA ALA A 147 5.17 -26.13 -24.56
C ALA A 147 4.65 -25.78 -25.98
N ARG A 148 4.48 -24.49 -26.28
CA ARG A 148 4.08 -24.03 -27.63
C ARG A 148 5.15 -24.31 -28.67
N ALA A 149 6.43 -24.12 -28.33
CA ALA A 149 7.54 -24.41 -29.25
C ALA A 149 7.63 -25.91 -29.56
N GLU A 150 7.48 -26.78 -28.55
CA GLU A 150 7.46 -28.23 -28.75
C GLU A 150 6.28 -28.69 -29.61
N GLN A 151 5.08 -28.12 -29.40
CA GLN A 151 3.91 -28.42 -30.22
C GLN A 151 4.12 -28.00 -31.68
N ALA A 152 4.69 -26.81 -31.91
CA ALA A 152 5.02 -26.34 -33.25
C ALA A 152 6.04 -27.25 -33.94
N LEU A 153 7.06 -27.71 -33.21
CA LEU A 153 8.05 -28.66 -33.72
C LEU A 153 7.39 -29.98 -34.14
N ARG A 154 6.57 -30.58 -33.25
CA ARG A 154 5.84 -31.83 -33.54
C ARG A 154 4.92 -31.68 -34.75
N ALA A 155 4.22 -30.55 -34.87
CA ALA A 155 3.36 -30.27 -36.01
C ALA A 155 4.14 -30.17 -37.33
N ASN A 156 5.31 -29.51 -37.31
CA ASN A 156 6.19 -29.44 -38.47
C ASN A 156 6.73 -30.82 -38.86
N GLU A 157 7.21 -31.61 -37.89
CA GLU A 157 7.69 -32.97 -38.15
C GLU A 157 6.60 -33.88 -38.75
N ALA A 158 5.36 -33.79 -38.25
CA ALA A 158 4.24 -34.57 -38.78
C ALA A 158 3.95 -34.21 -40.25
N ARG A 159 4.01 -32.91 -40.59
CA ARG A 159 3.85 -32.43 -41.97
C ARG A 159 4.97 -32.94 -42.88
N PHE A 160 6.22 -32.88 -42.44
CA PHE A 160 7.36 -33.42 -43.21
C PHE A 160 7.22 -34.92 -43.47
N ARG A 161 6.83 -35.70 -42.45
CA ARG A 161 6.60 -37.15 -42.60
C ARG A 161 5.50 -37.46 -43.60
N HIS A 162 4.39 -36.71 -43.57
CA HIS A 162 3.28 -36.90 -44.52
C HIS A 162 3.70 -36.61 -45.96
N LEU A 163 4.46 -35.53 -46.20
CA LEU A 163 4.96 -35.20 -47.54
C LEU A 163 5.89 -36.31 -48.07
N ALA A 164 6.80 -36.81 -47.24
CA ALA A 164 7.74 -37.85 -47.62
C ALA A 164 7.07 -39.20 -48.01
N THR A 165 5.87 -39.50 -47.51
CA THR A 165 5.15 -40.75 -47.83
C THR A 165 4.17 -40.64 -48.99
N HIS A 166 3.87 -39.44 -49.50
CA HIS A 166 2.90 -39.23 -50.59
C HIS A 166 3.52 -38.79 -51.92
N ASP A 167 4.85 -38.60 -51.98
CA ASP A 167 5.63 -38.30 -53.20
C ASP A 167 6.29 -39.56 -53.85
N ALA A 168 5.74 -40.76 -53.59
CA ALA A 168 6.18 -42.04 -54.19
C ALA A 168 5.09 -42.65 -55.07
#